data_AF-A0A3D0DXY4-F1
#
_entry.id   AF-A0A3D0DXY4-F1
#
_cell.length_a   1.000
_cell.length_b   1.000
_cell.length_c   1.000
_cell.angle_alpha   90.00
_cell.angle_beta   90.00
_cell.angle_gamma   90.00
#
_symmetry.space_group_name_H-M   'P 1'
#
loop_
_entity.id
_entity.type
_entity.pdbx_description
1 polymer ?
#
loop_
_entity_poly.entity_id
_entity_poly.type
_entity_poly.pdbx_seq_one_letter_code
_entity_poly.pdbx_strand_id
1 'polypeptide(L)'
;MTAVLALKLFLVPLLIWLVTLAGRRWGPAVAGWLSAFPIVAGPILLTLTLEQGPSFAASAAEGTLLAVVAILVFSLAYAWACVRYGVGGSMLLALLAYGLAVAALQALRLPLGVAFALVWCALLLAGRLFPALPADGG
;
A
#
# COMPACT_ATOMS: atom_id res chain seq x y z
N MET A 1 -5.28 28.85 -9.15
CA MET A 1 -4.14 28.01 -8.71
C MET A 1 -4.34 27.47 -7.29
N THR A 2 -4.90 28.24 -6.36
CA THR A 2 -5.14 27.84 -4.95
C THR A 2 -6.12 26.67 -4.76
N ALA A 3 -7.18 26.59 -5.59
CA ALA A 3 -8.19 25.53 -5.48
C ALA A 3 -7.67 24.13 -5.88
N VAL A 4 -6.77 24.06 -6.86
CA VAL A 4 -6.14 22.79 -7.30
C VAL A 4 -5.17 22.28 -6.24
N LEU A 5 -4.44 23.18 -5.59
CA LEU A 5 -3.57 22.87 -4.45
C LEU A 5 -4.38 22.36 -3.24
N ALA A 6 -5.48 23.03 -2.90
CA ALA A 6 -6.38 22.58 -1.84
C ALA A 6 -6.98 21.20 -2.15
N LEU A 7 -7.40 20.97 -3.40
CA LEU A 7 -7.90 19.65 -3.83
C LEU A 7 -6.80 18.58 -3.68
N LYS A 8 -5.58 18.82 -4.18
CA LYS A 8 -4.45 17.89 -4.02
C LYS A 8 -4.12 17.60 -2.55
N LEU A 9 -4.18 18.62 -1.69
CA LEU A 9 -3.78 18.51 -0.29
C LEU A 9 -4.86 17.85 0.59
N PHE A 10 -6.13 18.15 0.36
CA PHE A 10 -7.22 17.69 1.23
C PHE A 10 -7.94 16.45 0.71
N LEU A 11 -7.89 16.14 -0.58
CA LEU A 11 -8.64 15.01 -1.14
C LEU A 11 -8.20 13.69 -0.53
N VAL A 12 -6.89 13.40 -0.49
CA VAL A 12 -6.37 12.15 0.07
C VAL A 12 -6.65 12.02 1.57
N PRO A 13 -6.33 13.03 2.43
CA PRO A 13 -6.65 12.97 3.85
C PRO A 13 -8.15 12.84 4.15
N LEU A 14 -8.99 13.57 3.41
CA LEU A 14 -10.45 13.50 3.58
C LEU A 14 -10.97 12.10 3.26
N LEU A 15 -10.49 11.51 2.16
CA LEU A 15 -10.91 10.17 1.79
C LEU A 15 -10.44 9.13 2.81
N ILE A 16 -9.19 9.21 3.29
CA ILE A 16 -8.69 8.33 4.37
C ILE A 16 -9.54 8.49 5.64
N TRP A 17 -9.89 9.72 5.99
CA TRP A 17 -10.75 9.99 7.15
C TRP A 17 -12.14 9.38 7.00
N LEU A 18 -12.76 9.50 5.82
CA LEU A 18 -14.06 8.90 5.53
C LEU A 18 -14.02 7.37 5.59
N VAL A 19 -12.98 6.74 5.03
CA VAL A 19 -12.78 5.28 5.10
C VAL A 19 -12.58 4.81 6.53
N THR A 20 -11.80 5.57 7.32
CA THR A 20 -11.58 5.27 8.73
C THR A 20 -12.87 5.39 9.54
N LEU A 21 -13.67 6.43 9.29
CA LEU A 21 -14.97 6.63 9.94
C LEU A 21 -15.95 5.52 9.58
N ALA A 22 -15.98 5.12 8.30
CA ALA A 22 -16.77 3.99 7.84
C ALA A 22 -16.34 2.68 8.53
N GLY A 23 -15.03 2.46 8.67
CA GLY A 23 -14.48 1.32 9.43
C GLY A 23 -14.93 1.30 10.89
N ARG A 24 -14.96 2.45 11.55
CA ARG A 24 -15.45 2.58 12.92
C ARG A 24 -16.95 2.31 13.04
N ARG A 25 -17.73 2.61 12.00
CA ARG A 25 -19.20 2.49 12.02
C ARG A 25 -19.72 1.13 11.58
N TRP A 26 -19.09 0.50 10.58
CA TRP A 26 -19.54 -0.75 9.96
C TRP A 26 -18.53 -1.90 10.09
N GLY A 27 -17.41 -1.67 10.76
CA GLY A 27 -16.40 -2.68 11.08
C GLY A 27 -15.23 -2.75 10.09
N PRO A 28 -14.17 -3.50 10.44
CA PRO A 28 -12.92 -3.57 9.66
C PRO A 28 -13.10 -4.08 8.23
N ALA A 29 -14.07 -4.98 7.99
CA ALA A 29 -14.34 -5.53 6.67
C ALA A 29 -14.80 -4.46 5.67
N VAL A 30 -15.63 -3.52 6.09
CA VAL A 30 -16.09 -2.39 5.24
C VAL A 30 -14.95 -1.43 4.96
N ALA A 31 -14.12 -1.10 5.97
CA ALA A 31 -12.91 -0.31 5.74
C ALA A 31 -11.96 -0.98 4.75
N GLY A 32 -11.80 -2.31 4.82
CA GLY A 32 -10.99 -3.08 3.87
C GLY A 32 -11.52 -2.95 2.43
N TRP A 33 -12.82 -3.18 2.23
CA TRP A 33 -13.45 -3.02 0.92
C TRP A 33 -13.35 -1.60 0.37
N LEU A 34 -13.60 -0.59 1.21
CA LEU A 34 -13.47 0.80 0.80
C LEU A 34 -12.01 1.16 0.47
N SER A 35 -11.04 0.66 1.24
CA SER A 35 -9.61 0.89 0.97
C SER A 35 -9.11 0.20 -0.30
N ALA A 36 -9.83 -0.80 -0.83
CA ALA A 36 -9.48 -1.47 -2.08
C ALA A 36 -9.75 -0.61 -3.32
N PHE A 37 -10.60 0.41 -3.21
CA PHE A 37 -10.77 1.37 -4.30
C PHE A 37 -9.50 2.21 -4.49
N PRO A 38 -9.23 2.73 -5.69
CA PRO A 38 -8.05 3.55 -5.99
C PRO A 38 -8.18 4.97 -5.41
N ILE A 39 -8.52 5.08 -4.13
CA ILE A 39 -8.82 6.31 -3.40
C ILE A 39 -7.58 7.20 -3.28
N VAL A 40 -6.40 6.59 -3.15
CA VAL A 40 -5.11 7.31 -3.09
C VAL A 40 -4.44 7.33 -4.46
N ALA A 41 -4.23 6.16 -5.05
CA ALA A 41 -3.51 6.04 -6.32
C ALA A 41 -4.23 6.71 -7.50
N GLY A 42 -5.57 6.62 -7.56
CA GLY A 42 -6.36 7.15 -8.67
C GLY A 42 -6.21 8.67 -8.84
N PRO A 43 -6.48 9.49 -7.81
CA PRO A 43 -6.28 10.94 -7.89
C PRO A 43 -4.84 11.33 -8.19
N ILE A 44 -3.86 10.63 -7.61
CA ILE A 44 -2.43 10.90 -7.87
C ILE A 44 -2.11 10.66 -9.35
N LEU A 45 -2.48 9.51 -9.90
CA LEU A 45 -2.24 9.18 -11.30
C LEU A 45 -2.99 10.12 -12.26
N LEU A 46 -4.21 10.55 -11.90
CA LEU A 46 -4.93 11.56 -12.67
C LEU A 46 -4.14 12.88 -12.73
N THR A 47 -3.67 13.38 -11.59
CA THR A 47 -2.89 14.62 -11.56
C THR A 47 -1.57 14.49 -12.32
N LEU A 48 -0.89 13.34 -12.21
CA LEU A 48 0.31 13.04 -12.99
C LEU A 48 0.04 13.01 -14.50
N THR A 49 -1.09 12.44 -14.91
CA THR A 49 -1.51 12.42 -16.33
C THR A 49 -1.70 13.84 -16.86
N LEU A 50 -2.32 14.71 -16.06
CA LEU A 50 -2.56 16.11 -16.44
C LEU A 50 -1.28 16.96 -16.46
N GLU A 51 -0.33 16.68 -15.58
CA GLU A 51 0.90 17.49 -15.43
C GLU A 51 2.06 17.01 -16.30
N GLN A 52 2.21 15.70 -16.48
CA GLN A 52 3.37 15.07 -17.14
C GLN A 52 3.00 14.22 -18.35
N GLY A 53 1.71 14.08 -18.64
CA GLY A 53 1.18 13.36 -19.78
C GLY A 53 0.93 11.86 -19.52
N PRO A 54 0.26 11.17 -20.47
CA PRO A 54 -0.17 9.79 -20.28
C PRO A 54 0.95 8.77 -20.17
N SER A 55 2.08 8.98 -20.85
CA SER A 55 3.22 8.06 -20.81
C SER A 55 3.89 8.02 -19.44
N PHE A 56 4.03 9.16 -18.79
CA PHE A 56 4.55 9.23 -17.42
C PHE A 56 3.58 8.56 -16.44
N ALA A 57 2.29 8.84 -16.57
CA ALA A 57 1.27 8.25 -15.73
C ALA A 57 1.19 6.71 -15.88
N ALA A 58 1.39 6.18 -17.09
CA ALA A 58 1.47 4.75 -17.32
C ALA A 58 2.64 4.13 -16.55
N SER A 59 3.85 4.68 -16.68
CA SER A 59 5.02 4.22 -15.91
C SER A 59 4.82 4.33 -14.40
N ALA A 60 4.17 5.41 -13.93
CA ALA A 60 3.83 5.58 -12.52
C ALA A 60 2.81 4.54 -12.05
N ALA A 61 1.84 4.16 -12.89
CA ALA A 61 0.85 3.13 -12.59
C ALA A 61 1.51 1.74 -12.48
N GLU A 62 2.46 1.42 -13.38
CA GLU A 62 3.25 0.19 -13.29
C GLU A 62 4.08 0.13 -11.99
N GLY A 63 4.73 1.24 -11.63
CA GLY A 63 5.43 1.36 -10.36
C GLY A 63 4.51 1.20 -9.14
N THR A 64 3.30 1.76 -9.22
CA THR A 64 2.28 1.65 -8.17
C THR A 64 1.81 0.21 -8.00
N LEU A 65 1.65 -0.53 -9.11
CA LEU A 65 1.31 -1.95 -9.09
C LEU A 65 2.40 -2.76 -8.35
N LEU A 66 3.67 -2.56 -8.71
CA LEU A 66 4.79 -3.26 -8.06
C LEU A 66 4.96 -2.87 -6.58
N ALA A 67 4.65 -1.62 -6.21
CA ALA A 67 4.72 -1.15 -4.83
C ALA A 67 3.84 -1.97 -3.87
N VAL A 68 2.76 -2.60 -4.36
CA VAL A 68 1.92 -3.50 -3.55
C VAL A 68 2.75 -4.63 -2.92
N VAL A 69 3.68 -5.23 -3.68
CA VAL A 69 4.54 -6.31 -3.17
C VAL A 69 5.46 -5.78 -2.06
N ALA A 70 6.06 -4.61 -2.25
CA ALA A 70 6.91 -4.00 -1.24
C ALA A 70 6.14 -3.65 0.04
N ILE A 71 4.90 -3.16 -0.09
CA ILE A 71 4.01 -2.90 1.06
C ILE A 71 3.67 -4.19 1.80
N LEU A 72 3.41 -5.31 1.10
CA LEU A 72 3.18 -6.60 1.75
C LEU A 72 4.41 -7.09 2.51
N VAL A 73 5.61 -6.94 1.94
CA VAL A 73 6.88 -7.26 2.61
C VAL A 73 7.04 -6.42 3.87
N PHE A 74 6.77 -5.10 3.79
CA PHE A 74 6.76 -4.21 4.95
C PHE A 74 5.80 -4.71 6.02
N SER A 75 4.54 -4.99 5.66
CA SER A 75 3.50 -5.40 6.62
C SER A 75 3.83 -6.71 7.31
N LEU A 76 4.33 -7.72 6.58
CA LEU A 76 4.78 -8.99 7.16
C LEU A 76 5.99 -8.79 8.08
N ALA A 77 7.00 -8.07 7.61
CA ALA A 77 8.21 -7.82 8.38
C ALA A 77 7.88 -7.08 9.69
N TYR A 78 7.00 -6.07 9.62
CA TYR A 78 6.51 -5.36 10.80
C TYR A 78 5.76 -6.29 11.76
N ALA A 79 4.80 -7.06 11.25
CA ALA A 79 3.99 -7.96 12.07
C ALA A 79 4.85 -9.01 12.81
N TRP A 80 5.80 -9.63 12.12
CA TRP A 80 6.72 -10.59 12.72
C TRP A 80 7.72 -9.93 13.67
N ALA A 81 8.22 -8.74 13.34
CA ALA A 81 9.14 -8.03 14.22
C ALA A 81 8.46 -7.61 15.53
N CYS A 82 7.19 -7.21 15.49
CA CYS A 82 6.41 -6.85 16.68
C CYS A 82 6.23 -8.02 17.67
N VAL A 83 6.36 -9.27 17.22
CA VAL A 83 6.33 -10.44 18.12
C VAL A 83 7.57 -10.48 19.03
N ARG A 84 8.69 -9.89 18.60
CA ARG A 84 10.00 -10.04 19.27
C ARG A 84 10.66 -8.73 19.70
N TYR A 85 10.28 -7.60 19.10
CA TYR A 85 10.87 -6.28 19.32
C TYR A 85 9.82 -5.25 19.69
N GLY A 86 10.24 -4.15 20.31
CA GLY A 86 9.37 -2.98 20.51
C GLY A 86 9.00 -2.29 19.19
N VAL A 87 8.04 -1.37 19.24
CA VAL A 87 7.48 -0.66 18.07
C VAL A 87 8.58 -0.01 17.22
N GLY A 88 9.54 0.68 17.85
CA GLY A 88 10.63 1.37 17.14
C GLY A 88 11.53 0.42 16.35
N GLY A 89 11.97 -0.69 16.96
CA GLY A 89 12.79 -1.71 16.30
C GLY A 89 12.05 -2.41 15.17
N SER A 90 10.76 -2.71 15.39
CA SER A 90 9.90 -3.32 14.38
C SER A 90 9.68 -2.43 13.18
N MET A 91 9.50 -1.13 13.41
CA MET A 91 9.36 -0.14 12.35
C MET A 91 10.63 -0.02 11.52
N LEU A 92 11.80 0.07 12.16
CA LEU A 92 13.08 0.13 11.45
C LEU A 92 13.29 -1.12 10.57
N LEU A 93 13.05 -2.30 11.10
CA LEU A 93 13.21 -3.55 10.35
C LEU A 93 12.25 -3.64 9.16
N ALA A 94 11.00 -3.24 9.35
CA ALA A 94 10.02 -3.19 8.28
C ALA A 94 10.40 -2.18 7.18
N LEU A 95 10.88 -0.99 7.54
CA LEU A 95 11.37 0.01 6.59
C LEU A 95 12.59 -0.49 5.79
N LEU A 96 13.52 -1.19 6.44
CA LEU A 96 14.66 -1.81 5.74
C LEU A 96 14.19 -2.89 4.77
N ALA A 97 13.28 -3.76 5.19
CA ALA A 97 12.70 -4.80 4.33
C ALA A 97 11.96 -4.19 3.13
N TYR A 98 11.19 -3.12 3.35
CA TYR A 98 10.54 -2.35 2.29
C TYR A 98 11.55 -1.78 1.29
N GLY A 99 12.58 -1.09 1.77
CA GLY A 99 13.60 -0.48 0.92
C GLY A 99 14.34 -1.52 0.07
N LEU A 100 14.69 -2.66 0.67
CA LEU A 100 15.30 -3.79 -0.04
C LEU A 100 14.35 -4.39 -1.09
N ALA A 101 13.08 -4.55 -0.78
CA ALA A 101 12.08 -5.05 -1.72
C ALA A 101 11.91 -4.09 -2.92
N VAL A 102 11.80 -2.78 -2.67
CA VAL A 102 11.73 -1.77 -3.73
C VAL A 102 12.98 -1.80 -4.60
N ALA A 103 14.17 -1.84 -4.00
CA ALA A 103 15.43 -1.89 -4.74
C ALA A 103 15.53 -3.14 -5.61
N ALA A 104 15.15 -4.31 -5.09
CA ALA A 104 15.15 -5.56 -5.83
C ALA A 104 14.15 -5.54 -7.00
N LEU A 105 12.91 -5.07 -6.77
CA LEU A 105 11.88 -4.98 -7.80
C LEU A 105 12.28 -4.01 -8.93
N GLN A 106 12.91 -2.88 -8.60
CA GLN A 106 13.41 -1.94 -9.59
C GLN A 106 14.60 -2.49 -10.38
N ALA A 107 15.51 -3.22 -9.72
CA ALA A 107 16.66 -3.83 -10.39
C ALA A 107 16.24 -4.92 -11.38
N LEU A 108 15.20 -5.69 -11.07
CA LEU A 108 14.77 -6.84 -11.86
C LEU A 108 14.02 -6.47 -13.15
N ARG A 109 13.55 -5.21 -13.29
CA ARG A 109 12.78 -4.68 -14.43
C ARG A 109 11.78 -5.70 -15.00
N LEU A 110 10.80 -6.08 -14.18
CA LEU A 110 9.82 -7.09 -14.53
C LEU A 110 8.91 -6.62 -15.67
N PRO A 111 8.61 -7.48 -16.67
CA PRO A 111 7.57 -7.18 -17.63
C PRO A 111 6.20 -7.13 -16.94
N LEU A 112 5.30 -6.27 -17.43
CA LEU A 112 4.03 -5.96 -16.77
C LEU A 112 3.18 -7.20 -16.46
N GLY A 113 3.14 -8.19 -17.35
CA GLY A 113 2.40 -9.44 -17.10
C GLY A 113 2.94 -10.25 -15.92
N VAL A 114 4.27 -10.29 -15.75
CA VAL A 114 4.91 -10.96 -14.61
C VAL A 114 4.73 -10.15 -13.34
N ALA A 115 4.83 -8.83 -13.40
CA ALA A 115 4.53 -7.94 -12.28
C ALA A 115 3.10 -8.13 -11.76
N PHE A 116 2.12 -8.21 -12.67
CA PHE A 116 0.73 -8.45 -12.33
C PHE A 116 0.53 -9.81 -11.66
N ALA A 117 1.09 -10.89 -12.24
CA ALA A 117 1.03 -12.22 -11.65
C ALA A 117 1.68 -12.27 -10.26
N LEU A 118 2.85 -11.63 -10.10
CA LEU A 118 3.55 -11.53 -8.83
C LEU A 118 2.70 -10.84 -7.76
N VAL A 119 2.05 -9.72 -8.09
CA VAL A 119 1.17 -9.00 -7.15
C VAL A 119 0.01 -9.87 -6.71
N TRP A 120 -0.68 -10.54 -7.64
CA TRP A 120 -1.77 -11.45 -7.29
C TRP A 120 -1.30 -12.60 -6.41
N CYS A 121 -0.20 -13.25 -6.76
CA CYS A 121 0.40 -14.30 -5.94
C CYS A 121 0.75 -13.78 -4.54
N ALA A 122 1.38 -12.61 -4.44
CA ALA A 122 1.75 -12.01 -3.17
C ALA A 122 0.51 -11.70 -2.31
N LEU A 123 -0.56 -11.14 -2.89
CA LEU A 123 -1.80 -10.86 -2.17
C LEU A 123 -2.48 -12.14 -1.64
N LEU A 124 -2.52 -13.19 -2.47
CA LEU A 124 -3.12 -14.48 -2.08
C LEU A 124 -2.30 -15.20 -1.00
N LEU A 125 -0.97 -15.07 -1.04
CA LEU A 125 -0.07 -15.71 -0.08
C LEU A 125 0.07 -14.92 1.23
N ALA A 126 0.00 -13.59 1.19
CA ALA A 126 0.22 -12.74 2.35
C ALA A 126 -0.68 -13.11 3.53
N GLY A 127 -1.97 -13.38 3.27
CA GLY A 127 -2.92 -13.77 4.31
C GLY A 127 -2.54 -15.03 5.10
N ARG A 128 -1.73 -15.93 4.52
CA ARG A 128 -1.24 -17.15 5.19
C ARG A 128 0.07 -16.95 5.94
N LEU A 129 0.77 -15.86 5.67
CA LEU A 129 2.12 -15.59 6.19
C LEU A 129 2.11 -14.64 7.40
N PHE A 130 0.98 -14.00 7.70
CA PHE A 130 0.83 -13.23 8.93
C PHE A 130 0.94 -14.13 10.16
N PRO A 131 1.60 -13.66 11.23
CA PRO A 131 1.67 -14.42 12.47
C PRO A 131 0.27 -14.63 13.05
N ALA A 132 0.03 -15.82 13.61
CA ALA A 132 -1.21 -16.08 14.33
C ALA A 132 -1.28 -15.13 15.54
N LEU A 133 -2.37 -14.38 15.66
CA LEU A 133 -2.64 -13.62 16.87
C LEU A 133 -2.83 -14.64 18.02
N PRO A 134 -2.21 -14.44 19.19
CA PRO A 134 -2.59 -15.19 20.38
C PRO A 134 -4.10 -15.08 20.55
N ALA A 135 -4.80 -16.21 20.68
CA ALA A 135 -6.22 -16.18 20.98
C ALA A 135 -6.38 -15.40 22.28
N ASP A 136 -7.15 -14.31 22.26
CA ASP A 136 -7.45 -13.53 23.45
C ASP A 136 -7.96 -14.49 24.52
N GLY A 137 -7.16 -14.70 25.58
CA GLY A 137 -7.56 -15.50 26.72
C GLY A 137 -8.72 -14.80 27.40
N GLY A 138 -9.88 -15.46 27.41
CA GLY A 138 -11.02 -15.10 28.27
C GLY A 138 -10.69 -15.23 29.75
#